data_AF-A0A226CX78-F1
#
_entry.id   AF-A0A226CX78-F1
#
_cell.length_a   1.000
_cell.length_b   1.000
_cell.length_c   1.000
_cell.angle_alpha   90.00
_cell.angle_beta   90.00
_cell.angle_gamma   90.00
#
_symmetry.space_group_name_H-M   'P 1'
#
loop_
_entity.id
_entity.type
_entity.pdbx_description
1 polymer ?
#
loop_
_entity_poly.entity_id
_entity_poly.type
_entity_poly.pdbx_seq_one_letter_code
_entity_poly.pdbx_strand_id
1 'polypeptide(L)'
;MKNLAVLILAVGAVIAAPFDEDLDESAVPRRPNFDNVKYYDCSAKENGNYLHPNDCTRFITCSNGRASDMACPDCDVNNIKGCQGNPYLVYDVKNDTCDWPNVTPCHNSSSTTAVPIPDPSPPPTEAPTHPPTETPTHPPTEASTDPPAPGDCKYAEGDPCNPNDCDQCDYCVNKKSFYYRCARVEPENPLKPATGTWVLEQCAEGDFVDDANPLAAKLTGGQCTPWDFLHEATKEKYKNDKNCIPDREKCEYGQNADQICGPNYWFKETTKSPKDERSCPTGNIWDQQRQNCKPCKQVDSCKDHATCI
;
A
#
# COMPACT_ATOMS: atom_id res chain seq x y z
N MET A 1 -13.14 -80.68 14.21
CA MET A 1 -13.74 -79.68 15.13
C MET A 1 -12.66 -78.64 15.40
N LYS A 2 -12.68 -77.55 14.62
CA LYS A 2 -13.22 -76.21 14.96
C LYS A 2 -12.13 -75.29 15.55
N ASN A 3 -11.70 -74.36 14.69
CA ASN A 3 -11.42 -72.94 14.92
C ASN A 3 -10.50 -72.55 16.09
N LEU A 4 -9.43 -71.79 15.81
CA LEU A 4 -9.50 -70.32 15.89
C LEU A 4 -8.22 -69.69 15.32
N ALA A 5 -8.38 -68.91 14.25
CA ALA A 5 -7.36 -67.98 13.78
C ALA A 5 -7.41 -66.72 14.64
N VAL A 6 -6.25 -66.27 15.16
CA VAL A 6 -6.11 -64.96 15.81
C VAL A 6 -5.55 -63.99 14.77
N LEU A 7 -6.43 -63.17 14.23
CA LEU A 7 -6.11 -62.07 13.33
C LEU A 7 -5.82 -60.84 14.20
N ILE A 8 -4.55 -60.40 14.27
CA ILE A 8 -4.20 -59.12 14.91
C ILE A 8 -4.37 -58.03 13.85
N LEU A 9 -5.45 -57.25 13.99
CA LEU A 9 -5.69 -56.02 13.25
C LEU A 9 -4.70 -54.95 13.76
N ALA A 10 -3.72 -54.59 12.93
CA ALA A 10 -2.92 -53.40 13.15
C ALA A 10 -3.74 -52.15 12.79
N VAL A 11 -3.78 -51.24 13.75
CA VAL A 11 -4.53 -49.99 13.82
C VAL A 11 -4.17 -49.06 12.67
N GLY A 12 -5.19 -48.52 12.01
CA GLY A 12 -5.05 -47.47 11.00
C GLY A 12 -4.49 -46.19 11.61
N ALA A 13 -3.43 -45.67 11.00
CA ALA A 13 -3.00 -44.30 11.20
C ALA A 13 -3.95 -43.39 10.41
N VAL A 14 -4.77 -42.62 11.13
CA VAL A 14 -5.49 -41.47 10.56
C VAL A 14 -4.43 -40.41 10.28
N ILE A 15 -4.03 -40.28 9.02
CA ILE A 15 -3.30 -39.11 8.55
C ILE A 15 -4.33 -37.99 8.47
N ALA A 16 -4.31 -37.09 9.45
CA ALA A 16 -4.92 -35.79 9.33
C ALA A 16 -4.11 -35.01 8.27
N ALA A 17 -4.58 -35.04 7.02
CA ALA A 17 -4.14 -34.09 6.02
C ALA A 17 -4.83 -32.74 6.28
N PRO A 18 -4.13 -31.62 6.06
CA PRO A 18 -4.59 -30.28 6.41
C PRO A 18 -5.86 -29.92 5.63
N PHE A 19 -6.70 -29.12 6.27
CA PHE A 19 -7.81 -28.42 5.62
C PHE A 19 -7.26 -27.64 4.42
N ASP A 20 -7.54 -28.10 3.21
CA ASP A 20 -7.56 -27.25 2.04
C ASP A 20 -8.71 -26.25 2.28
N GLU A 21 -8.35 -25.04 2.72
CA GLU A 21 -9.23 -23.89 2.55
C GLU A 21 -9.32 -23.64 1.04
N ASP A 22 -10.38 -24.18 0.43
CA ASP A 22 -10.87 -23.74 -0.87
C ASP A 22 -11.00 -22.21 -0.82
N LEU A 23 -10.01 -21.52 -1.38
CA LEU A 23 -10.12 -20.12 -1.75
C LEU A 23 -11.18 -20.06 -2.86
N ASP A 24 -12.41 -19.73 -2.44
CA ASP A 24 -13.53 -19.36 -3.31
C ASP A 24 -13.12 -18.16 -4.18
N GLU A 25 -12.50 -18.46 -5.30
CA GLU A 25 -12.19 -17.56 -6.41
C GLU A 25 -13.48 -17.32 -7.24
N SER A 26 -14.55 -16.89 -6.58
CA SER A 26 -15.75 -16.33 -7.20
C SER A 26 -16.60 -15.43 -6.29
N ALA A 27 -16.08 -15.05 -5.11
CA ALA A 27 -16.76 -14.05 -4.29
C ALA A 27 -16.62 -12.64 -4.91
N VAL A 28 -17.62 -12.23 -5.67
CA VAL A 28 -17.94 -10.80 -5.85
C VAL A 28 -17.86 -10.14 -4.46
N PRO A 29 -17.19 -8.98 -4.30
CA PRO A 29 -16.99 -8.40 -2.97
C PRO A 29 -18.35 -8.14 -2.30
N ARG A 30 -18.69 -8.93 -1.29
CA ARG A 30 -19.90 -8.70 -0.48
C ARG A 30 -19.80 -7.30 0.12
N ARG A 31 -20.82 -6.47 -0.07
CA ARG A 31 -20.84 -5.12 0.52
C ARG A 31 -20.76 -5.25 2.04
N PRO A 32 -19.82 -4.57 2.72
CA PRO A 32 -19.72 -4.64 4.16
C PRO A 32 -20.91 -3.93 4.84
N ASN A 33 -21.32 -4.51 5.96
CA ASN A 33 -22.16 -3.83 6.95
C ASN A 33 -21.27 -3.02 7.88
N PHE A 34 -21.78 -1.91 8.42
CA PHE A 34 -21.04 -1.05 9.34
C PHE A 34 -21.76 -0.95 10.67
N ASP A 35 -21.07 -1.27 11.75
CA ASP A 35 -21.63 -1.18 13.10
C ASP A 35 -21.32 0.16 13.77
N ASN A 36 -22.21 0.59 14.66
CA ASN A 36 -22.07 1.80 15.49
C ASN A 36 -21.87 3.09 14.68
N VAL A 37 -22.51 3.21 13.51
CA VAL A 37 -22.41 4.41 12.67
C VAL A 37 -22.90 5.65 13.42
N LYS A 38 -22.23 6.79 13.20
CA LYS A 38 -22.52 8.06 13.89
C LYS A 38 -23.35 9.04 13.07
N TYR A 39 -23.49 8.79 11.77
CA TYR A 39 -24.25 9.67 10.87
C TYR A 39 -25.76 9.49 10.97
N TYR A 40 -26.24 8.49 11.70
CA TYR A 40 -27.66 8.24 11.94
C TYR A 40 -27.93 8.14 13.45
N ASP A 41 -28.83 8.97 13.96
CA ASP A 41 -29.14 9.04 15.39
C ASP A 41 -30.28 8.09 15.76
N CYS A 42 -29.96 7.07 16.56
CA CYS A 42 -30.91 6.12 17.12
C CYS A 42 -31.32 6.45 18.57
N SER A 43 -30.81 7.52 19.19
CA SER A 43 -31.02 7.82 20.61
C SER A 43 -32.49 8.05 20.99
N ALA A 44 -33.27 8.61 20.07
CA ALA A 44 -34.71 8.84 20.22
C ALA A 44 -35.58 7.84 19.42
N LYS A 45 -35.00 6.73 18.95
CA LYS A 45 -35.67 5.73 18.11
C LYS A 45 -35.87 4.42 18.87
N GLU A 46 -36.97 3.73 18.57
CA GLU A 46 -37.20 2.37 19.03
C GLU A 46 -36.24 1.40 18.33
N ASN A 47 -36.03 0.22 18.92
CA ASN A 47 -35.25 -0.83 18.28
C ASN A 47 -35.99 -1.31 17.03
N GLY A 48 -35.28 -1.42 15.91
CA GLY A 48 -35.87 -1.80 14.63
C GLY A 48 -35.08 -1.31 13.43
N ASN A 49 -35.60 -1.58 12.24
CA ASN A 49 -34.99 -1.20 10.98
C ASN A 49 -35.66 0.07 10.41
N TYR A 50 -34.86 0.90 9.76
CA TYR A 50 -35.24 2.20 9.25
C TYR A 50 -34.66 2.41 7.85
N LEU A 51 -35.31 3.28 7.06
CA LEU A 51 -34.75 3.72 5.80
C LEU A 51 -33.36 4.31 5.99
N HIS A 52 -32.43 3.84 5.17
CA HIS A 52 -31.16 4.51 5.02
C HIS A 52 -31.36 5.86 4.30
N PRO A 53 -30.76 6.96 4.79
CA PRO A 53 -31.13 8.31 4.36
C PRO A 53 -30.89 8.59 2.87
N ASN A 54 -29.85 7.97 2.29
CA ASN A 54 -29.37 8.29 0.93
C ASN A 54 -29.15 7.06 0.03
N ASP A 55 -29.43 5.86 0.50
CA ASP A 55 -29.14 4.62 -0.25
C ASP A 55 -30.24 3.59 -0.01
N CYS A 56 -31.17 3.46 -0.97
CA CYS A 56 -32.27 2.51 -0.94
C CYS A 56 -31.86 1.03 -0.92
N THR A 57 -30.60 0.74 -1.25
CA THR A 57 -30.05 -0.63 -1.20
C THR A 57 -29.44 -0.96 0.16
N ARG A 58 -29.71 -0.11 1.16
CA ARG A 58 -29.27 -0.26 2.55
C ARG A 58 -30.40 0.11 3.50
N PHE A 59 -30.26 -0.29 4.75
CA PHE A 59 -31.16 0.08 5.84
C PHE A 59 -30.38 0.29 7.13
N ILE A 60 -30.93 1.08 8.05
CA ILE A 60 -30.34 1.32 9.35
C ILE A 60 -31.05 0.46 10.39
N THR A 61 -30.33 -0.37 11.11
CA THR A 61 -30.83 -1.06 12.29
C THR A 61 -30.46 -0.26 13.54
N CYS A 62 -31.46 0.16 14.31
CA CYS A 62 -31.27 0.71 15.64
C CYS A 62 -31.39 -0.38 16.70
N SER A 63 -30.41 -0.45 17.61
CA SER A 63 -30.46 -1.31 18.79
C SER A 63 -29.84 -0.60 20.00
N ASN A 64 -30.63 -0.39 21.06
CA ASN A 64 -30.24 0.28 22.29
C ASN A 64 -29.57 1.65 22.04
N GLY A 65 -30.16 2.46 21.16
CA GLY A 65 -29.64 3.78 20.78
C GLY A 65 -28.41 3.78 19.87
N ARG A 66 -27.96 2.61 19.38
CA ARG A 66 -26.85 2.48 18.44
C ARG A 66 -27.35 2.15 17.04
N ALA A 67 -26.80 2.80 16.03
CA ALA A 67 -27.10 2.55 14.63
C ALA A 67 -26.10 1.56 14.02
N SER A 68 -26.59 0.61 13.24
CA SER A 68 -25.81 -0.19 12.30
C SER A 68 -26.36 -0.01 10.89
N ASP A 69 -25.49 0.14 9.91
CA ASP A 69 -25.82 0.30 8.50
C ASP A 69 -25.63 -1.03 7.76
N MET A 70 -26.75 -1.55 7.28
CA MET A 70 -26.88 -2.90 6.73
C MET A 70 -27.11 -2.84 5.22
N ALA A 71 -26.30 -3.56 4.46
CA ALA A 71 -26.47 -3.70 3.02
C ALA A 71 -27.55 -4.75 2.70
N CYS A 72 -28.40 -4.45 1.71
CA CYS A 72 -29.24 -5.47 1.09
C CYS A 72 -28.39 -6.43 0.25
N PRO A 73 -28.84 -7.69 0.07
CA PRO A 73 -28.16 -8.67 -0.77
C PRO A 73 -28.03 -8.21 -2.23
N ASP A 74 -27.08 -8.83 -2.92
CA ASP A 74 -26.93 -8.69 -4.37
C ASP A 74 -28.22 -9.07 -5.09
N CYS A 75 -28.59 -8.27 -6.07
CA CYS A 75 -29.71 -8.59 -6.94
C CYS A 75 -29.19 -9.57 -7.99
N ASP A 76 -29.86 -10.71 -8.15
CA ASP A 76 -29.47 -11.70 -9.17
C ASP A 76 -29.51 -11.04 -10.56
N VAL A 77 -28.33 -10.78 -11.11
CA VAL A 77 -28.15 -10.11 -12.40
C VAL A 77 -28.76 -10.89 -13.56
N ASN A 78 -29.06 -12.18 -13.39
CA ASN A 78 -29.79 -12.97 -14.38
C ASN A 78 -31.30 -12.67 -14.36
N ASN A 79 -31.83 -12.08 -13.29
CA ASN A 79 -33.18 -11.56 -13.17
C ASN A 79 -33.25 -10.05 -13.49
N ILE A 80 -32.87 -9.70 -14.72
CA ILE A 80 -32.78 -8.31 -15.20
C ILE A 80 -34.11 -7.54 -15.00
N LYS A 81 -35.26 -8.22 -15.15
CA LYS A 81 -36.59 -7.60 -14.96
C LYS A 81 -36.90 -7.27 -13.49
N GLY A 82 -36.44 -8.10 -12.56
CA GLY A 82 -36.56 -7.87 -11.12
C GLY A 82 -35.64 -6.74 -10.65
N CYS A 83 -34.39 -6.76 -11.10
CA CYS A 83 -33.35 -5.86 -10.64
C CYS A 83 -33.40 -4.45 -11.25
N GLN A 84 -34.04 -4.27 -12.42
CA GLN A 84 -34.10 -2.98 -13.12
C GLN A 84 -32.71 -2.32 -13.32
N GLY A 85 -31.67 -3.14 -13.49
CA GLY A 85 -30.29 -2.66 -13.60
C GLY A 85 -29.63 -2.25 -12.27
N ASN A 86 -30.31 -2.39 -11.14
CA ASN A 86 -29.70 -2.23 -9.82
C ASN A 86 -28.89 -3.48 -9.45
N PRO A 87 -27.60 -3.35 -9.06
CA PRO A 87 -26.81 -4.48 -8.60
C PRO A 87 -27.26 -5.08 -7.26
N TYR A 88 -28.14 -4.41 -6.50
CA TYR A 88 -28.57 -4.83 -5.17
C TYR A 88 -30.10 -4.75 -5.01
N LEU A 89 -30.65 -5.56 -4.09
CA LEU A 89 -32.05 -5.44 -3.67
C LEU A 89 -32.29 -4.11 -2.95
N VAL A 90 -33.56 -3.69 -2.90
CA VAL A 90 -33.99 -2.44 -2.26
C VAL A 90 -34.72 -2.76 -0.96
N TYR A 91 -34.46 -2.00 0.10
CA TYR A 91 -35.12 -2.20 1.38
C TYR A 91 -36.59 -1.75 1.34
N ASP A 92 -37.50 -2.70 1.58
CA ASP A 92 -38.94 -2.48 1.74
C ASP A 92 -39.29 -2.29 3.21
N VAL A 93 -39.55 -1.04 3.58
CA VAL A 93 -39.95 -0.62 4.93
C VAL A 93 -41.27 -1.25 5.37
N LYS A 94 -42.19 -1.51 4.44
CA LYS A 94 -43.53 -2.03 4.78
C LYS A 94 -43.46 -3.48 5.24
N ASN A 95 -42.58 -4.25 4.61
CA ASN A 95 -42.41 -5.67 4.87
C ASN A 95 -41.15 -5.98 5.72
N ASP A 96 -40.37 -4.95 6.07
CA ASP A 96 -39.10 -5.05 6.79
C ASP A 96 -38.14 -6.08 6.17
N THR A 97 -37.99 -6.03 4.85
CA THR A 97 -37.16 -6.96 4.07
C THR A 97 -36.52 -6.28 2.87
N CYS A 98 -35.40 -6.82 2.38
CA CYS A 98 -34.89 -6.45 1.07
C CYS A 98 -35.69 -7.18 -0.01
N ASP A 99 -36.18 -6.45 -1.00
CA ASP A 99 -37.04 -6.96 -2.06
C ASP A 99 -36.63 -6.37 -3.43
N TRP A 100 -37.24 -6.89 -4.49
CA TRP A 100 -36.88 -6.55 -5.86
C TRP A 100 -37.18 -5.08 -6.19
N PRO A 101 -36.23 -4.35 -6.81
CA PRO A 101 -36.42 -2.95 -7.19
C PRO A 101 -37.67 -2.69 -8.06
N ASN A 102 -38.12 -3.67 -8.83
CA ASN A 102 -39.30 -3.53 -9.69
C ASN A 102 -40.65 -3.50 -8.96
N VAL A 103 -40.72 -3.98 -7.72
CA VAL A 103 -41.94 -3.99 -6.89
C VAL A 103 -41.82 -3.10 -5.67
N THR A 104 -40.59 -2.77 -5.26
CA THR A 104 -40.30 -1.91 -4.11
C THR A 104 -39.75 -0.57 -4.55
N PRO A 105 -40.55 0.51 -4.50
CA PRO A 105 -40.08 1.84 -4.85
C PRO A 105 -39.00 2.32 -3.87
N CYS A 106 -37.91 2.85 -4.43
CA CYS A 106 -36.83 3.47 -3.67
C CYS A 106 -37.32 4.75 -2.97
N HIS A 107 -37.46 4.69 -1.64
CA HIS A 107 -37.81 5.81 -0.80
C HIS A 107 -36.55 6.47 -0.22
N ASN A 108 -35.74 7.14 -1.05
CA ASN A 108 -34.70 8.02 -0.52
C ASN A 108 -35.39 9.21 0.18
N SER A 109 -34.90 9.62 1.36
CA SER A 109 -35.47 10.74 2.13
C SER A 109 -35.30 12.12 1.46
N SER A 110 -34.89 12.16 0.19
CA SER A 110 -34.62 13.38 -0.58
C SER A 110 -35.68 13.69 -1.65
N SER A 111 -36.84 13.02 -1.63
CA SER A 111 -37.95 13.35 -2.53
C SER A 111 -39.29 13.36 -1.80
N THR A 112 -39.63 14.50 -1.17
CA THR A 112 -40.95 15.17 -1.29
C THR A 112 -40.97 16.47 -0.46
N THR A 113 -41.45 17.54 -1.11
CA THR A 113 -41.89 18.85 -0.60
C THR A 113 -40.85 19.98 -0.60
N ALA A 114 -40.85 20.72 -1.71
CA ALA A 114 -40.42 22.12 -1.73
C ALA A 114 -41.20 22.91 -0.66
N VAL A 115 -40.53 23.24 0.43
CA VAL A 115 -40.93 24.33 1.32
C VAL A 115 -40.70 25.63 0.54
N PRO A 116 -41.67 26.56 0.47
CA PRO A 116 -41.45 27.84 -0.19
C PRO A 116 -40.37 28.61 0.58
N ILE A 117 -39.23 28.82 -0.07
CA ILE A 117 -38.16 29.70 0.40
C ILE A 117 -38.73 31.13 0.39
N PRO A 118 -38.76 31.88 1.51
CA PRO A 118 -39.01 33.31 1.44
C PRO A 118 -37.84 33.98 0.71
N ASP A 119 -38.22 34.79 -0.28
CA ASP A 119 -37.40 35.59 -1.21
C ASP A 119 -36.12 36.19 -0.56
N PRO A 120 -34.93 36.10 -1.19
CA PRO A 120 -33.73 36.75 -0.68
C PRO A 120 -33.85 38.27 -0.79
N SER A 121 -33.73 38.94 0.35
CA SER A 121 -33.49 40.39 0.43
C SER A 121 -32.21 40.76 -0.36
N PRO A 122 -32.18 41.91 -1.07
CA PRO A 122 -31.06 42.25 -1.94
C PRO A 122 -29.77 42.54 -1.15
N PRO A 123 -28.59 42.33 -1.76
CA PRO A 123 -27.31 42.49 -1.08
C PRO A 123 -27.00 43.99 -0.85
N PRO A 124 -26.39 44.37 0.29
CA PRO A 124 -25.84 45.70 0.42
C PRO A 124 -24.52 45.80 -0.36
N THR A 125 -24.47 46.85 -1.17
CA THR A 125 -23.36 47.34 -1.99
C THR A 125 -22.10 47.64 -1.17
N GLU A 126 -20.94 47.30 -1.74
CA GLU A 126 -19.59 47.57 -1.24
C GLU A 126 -19.27 49.05 -1.01
N ALA A 127 -18.38 49.34 -0.06
CA ALA A 127 -17.22 50.22 -0.28
C ALA A 127 -16.11 49.99 0.80
N PRO A 128 -14.83 50.28 0.50
CA PRO A 128 -13.65 49.66 1.13
C PRO A 128 -13.00 50.53 2.20
N THR A 129 -12.32 49.93 3.18
CA THR A 129 -11.27 50.61 3.96
C THR A 129 -10.28 49.60 4.55
N HIS A 130 -9.07 49.53 3.99
CA HIS A 130 -7.91 48.92 4.66
C HIS A 130 -7.39 49.85 5.77
N PRO A 131 -6.90 49.30 6.90
CA PRO A 131 -5.64 49.74 7.49
C PRO A 131 -4.73 48.54 7.85
N PRO A 132 -3.46 48.78 8.24
CA PRO A 132 -2.32 48.05 7.71
C PRO A 132 -1.98 46.73 8.43
N THR A 133 -1.24 45.92 7.68
CA THR A 133 -0.35 44.85 8.08
C THR A 133 0.29 45.04 9.46
N GLU A 134 -0.06 44.17 10.41
CA GLU A 134 0.84 43.83 11.51
C GLU A 134 1.56 42.53 11.15
N THR A 135 2.88 42.64 11.00
CA THR A 135 3.82 41.54 10.87
C THR A 135 3.85 40.74 12.17
N PRO A 136 3.56 39.43 12.19
CA PRO A 136 3.88 38.63 13.36
C PRO A 136 5.40 38.43 13.38
N THR A 137 6.07 39.19 14.23
CA THR A 137 7.45 38.92 14.63
C THR A 137 7.44 37.65 15.49
N HIS A 138 7.62 36.50 14.85
CA HIS A 138 8.00 35.28 15.56
C HIS A 138 9.48 35.39 15.97
N PRO A 139 9.84 34.97 17.21
CA PRO A 139 11.23 34.86 17.64
C PRO A 139 11.99 33.83 16.78
N PRO A 140 13.33 33.85 16.74
CA PRO A 140 14.11 32.90 15.96
C PRO A 140 13.98 31.51 16.59
N THR A 141 13.03 30.73 16.08
CA THR A 141 12.91 29.31 16.38
C THR A 141 13.98 28.55 15.62
N GLU A 142 14.56 27.59 16.34
CA GLU A 142 15.74 26.79 16.05
C GLU A 142 15.77 26.17 14.64
N ALA A 143 16.99 25.92 14.16
CA ALA A 143 17.25 25.30 12.86
C ALA A 143 16.39 24.04 12.67
N SER A 144 15.47 24.11 11.71
CA SER A 144 14.65 22.97 11.32
C SER A 144 15.55 21.84 10.81
N THR A 145 15.30 20.63 11.30
CA THR A 145 15.87 19.37 10.83
C THR A 145 15.14 18.82 9.59
N ASP A 146 14.16 19.55 9.05
CA ASP A 146 13.43 19.11 7.87
C ASP A 146 14.35 19.01 6.66
N PRO A 147 14.31 17.90 5.90
CA PRO A 147 15.05 17.79 4.65
C PRO A 147 14.58 18.91 3.70
N PRO A 148 15.50 19.55 2.96
CA PRO A 148 15.13 20.60 2.00
C PRO A 148 14.07 20.07 1.04
N ALA A 149 13.00 20.86 0.88
CA ALA A 149 11.95 20.57 -0.09
C ALA A 149 12.56 20.45 -1.51
N PRO A 150 12.13 19.47 -2.33
CA PRO A 150 12.69 19.29 -3.66
C PRO A 150 12.24 20.44 -4.55
N GLY A 151 13.11 20.90 -5.43
CA GLY A 151 12.76 21.93 -6.42
C GLY A 151 11.65 21.51 -7.40
N ASP A 152 11.33 20.21 -7.50
CA ASP A 152 10.45 19.67 -8.54
C ASP A 152 9.17 18.97 -8.04
N CYS A 153 9.03 18.71 -6.72
CA CYS A 153 7.78 18.16 -6.20
C CYS A 153 6.75 19.28 -6.05
N LYS A 154 5.57 19.07 -6.66
CA LYS A 154 4.46 20.04 -6.65
C LYS A 154 3.57 19.96 -5.41
N TYR A 155 3.86 19.02 -4.51
CA TYR A 155 3.04 18.69 -3.35
C TYR A 155 3.70 19.21 -2.08
N ALA A 156 2.90 19.68 -1.13
CA ALA A 156 3.35 19.98 0.22
C ALA A 156 2.68 19.03 1.22
N GLU A 157 3.38 18.73 2.32
CA GLU A 157 2.82 17.90 3.39
C GLU A 157 1.56 18.57 3.99
N GLY A 158 0.51 17.76 4.16
CA GLY A 158 -0.78 18.21 4.70
C GLY A 158 -1.75 18.76 3.65
N ASP A 159 -1.30 19.04 2.42
CA ASP A 159 -2.20 19.48 1.35
C ASP A 159 -3.21 18.38 0.99
N PRO A 160 -4.45 18.75 0.63
CA PRO A 160 -5.45 17.78 0.23
C PRO A 160 -5.04 17.09 -1.08
N CYS A 161 -5.28 15.78 -1.14
CA CYS A 161 -5.06 14.97 -2.32
C CYS A 161 -6.26 14.04 -2.55
N ASN A 162 -6.44 13.63 -3.79
CA ASN A 162 -7.42 12.61 -4.12
C ASN A 162 -6.77 11.23 -3.95
N PRO A 163 -7.26 10.39 -3.02
CA PRO A 163 -6.63 9.10 -2.74
C PRO A 163 -6.80 8.06 -3.87
N ASN A 164 -7.56 8.39 -4.92
CA ASN A 164 -7.70 7.55 -6.11
C ASN A 164 -6.77 7.98 -7.25
N ASP A 165 -6.10 9.12 -7.13
CA ASP A 165 -5.12 9.56 -8.11
C ASP A 165 -3.77 8.91 -7.79
N CYS A 166 -3.21 8.19 -8.75
CA CYS A 166 -1.92 7.49 -8.62
C CYS A 166 -0.71 8.44 -8.68
N ASP A 167 -0.90 9.68 -8.29
CA ASP A 167 0.14 10.70 -8.27
C ASP A 167 1.14 10.42 -7.14
N GLN A 168 2.42 10.56 -7.46
CA GLN A 168 3.52 10.44 -6.53
C GLN A 168 4.64 11.38 -6.96
N CYS A 169 5.40 11.87 -5.99
CA CYS A 169 6.67 12.53 -6.25
C CYS A 169 7.73 11.98 -5.29
N ASP A 170 8.85 11.56 -5.83
CA ASP A 170 10.01 11.08 -5.08
C ASP A 170 11.25 11.90 -5.42
N TYR A 171 12.19 11.92 -4.48
CA TYR A 171 13.45 12.63 -4.60
C TYR A 171 14.47 12.03 -3.63
N CYS A 172 15.74 12.42 -3.74
CA CYS A 172 16.71 12.07 -2.71
C CYS A 172 17.48 13.28 -2.19
N VAL A 173 17.77 13.21 -0.90
CA VAL A 173 18.68 14.14 -0.22
C VAL A 173 19.63 13.32 0.62
N ASN A 174 20.93 13.60 0.52
CA ASN A 174 21.96 12.91 1.30
C ASN A 174 21.86 11.37 1.21
N LYS A 175 21.63 10.83 0.01
CA LYS A 175 21.53 9.38 -0.27
C LYS A 175 20.33 8.67 0.36
N LYS A 176 19.37 9.43 0.89
CA LYS A 176 18.09 8.91 1.38
C LYS A 176 16.99 9.26 0.40
N SER A 177 16.19 8.27 0.03
CA SER A 177 15.02 8.45 -0.81
C SER A 177 13.84 8.91 0.04
N PHE A 178 13.20 9.98 -0.40
CA PHE A 178 11.99 10.56 0.17
C PHE A 178 10.89 10.56 -0.87
N TYR A 179 9.65 10.45 -0.43
CA TYR A 179 8.52 10.49 -1.35
C TYR A 179 7.25 11.03 -0.69
N TYR A 180 6.43 11.66 -1.51
CA TYR A 180 5.07 12.05 -1.19
C TYR A 180 4.12 10.96 -1.63
N ARG A 181 3.22 10.56 -0.73
CA ARG A 181 2.08 9.73 -1.09
C ARG A 181 0.79 10.32 -0.55
N CYS A 182 -0.33 10.01 -1.20
CA CYS A 182 -1.63 10.45 -0.71
C CYS A 182 -2.10 9.50 0.40
N ALA A 183 -2.03 9.94 1.66
CA ALA A 183 -2.57 9.18 2.78
C ALA A 183 -4.10 9.23 2.72
N ARG A 184 -4.71 8.09 2.39
CA ARG A 184 -6.16 7.94 2.35
C ARG A 184 -6.76 8.04 3.75
N VAL A 185 -7.76 8.91 3.88
CA VAL A 185 -8.56 9.09 5.07
C VAL A 185 -9.96 8.56 4.78
N GLU A 186 -10.30 7.44 5.41
CA GLU A 186 -11.64 6.89 5.31
C GLU A 186 -12.61 7.72 6.17
N PRO A 187 -13.71 8.23 5.60
CA PRO A 187 -14.68 8.97 6.36
C PRO A 187 -15.43 8.06 7.33
N GLU A 188 -15.80 8.57 8.50
CA GLU A 188 -16.69 7.86 9.44
C GLU A 188 -18.02 7.46 8.81
N ASN A 189 -18.45 8.23 7.80
CA ASN A 189 -19.58 7.88 6.96
C ASN A 189 -19.06 7.25 5.65
N PRO A 190 -19.25 5.93 5.44
CA PRO A 190 -18.76 5.20 4.26
C PRO A 190 -19.40 5.64 2.94
N LEU A 191 -20.41 6.51 2.97
CA LEU A 191 -21.04 7.11 1.79
C LEU A 191 -20.32 8.36 1.30
N LYS A 192 -19.47 8.97 2.13
CA LYS A 192 -18.65 10.09 1.68
C LYS A 192 -17.48 9.53 0.86
N PRO A 193 -17.04 10.21 -0.22
CA PRO A 193 -15.84 9.80 -0.91
C PRO A 193 -14.66 9.85 0.06
N ALA A 194 -13.78 8.85 -0.03
CA ALA A 194 -12.52 8.89 0.70
C ALA A 194 -11.76 10.15 0.32
N THR A 195 -11.25 10.85 1.32
CA THR A 195 -10.37 12.00 1.13
C THR A 195 -8.92 11.57 1.32
N GLY A 196 -7.97 12.44 1.06
CA GLY A 196 -6.58 12.18 1.38
C GLY A 196 -5.81 13.45 1.67
N THR A 197 -4.66 13.26 2.31
CA THR A 197 -3.66 14.31 2.55
C THR A 197 -2.30 13.82 2.11
N TRP A 198 -1.53 14.68 1.44
CA TRP A 198 -0.15 14.37 1.10
C TRP A 198 0.67 14.20 2.37
N VAL A 199 1.39 13.09 2.46
CA VAL A 199 2.34 12.83 3.54
C VAL A 199 3.73 12.60 2.94
N LEU A 200 4.74 13.13 3.62
CA LEU A 200 6.14 12.91 3.28
C LEU A 200 6.65 11.69 4.06
N GLU A 201 7.20 10.73 3.35
CA GLU A 201 7.81 9.54 3.92
C GLU A 201 9.24 9.36 3.41
N GLN A 202 10.00 8.53 4.11
CA GLN A 202 11.38 8.19 3.77
C GLN A 202 11.50 6.68 3.65
N CYS A 203 12.16 6.20 2.59
CA CYS A 203 12.55 4.80 2.49
C CYS A 203 13.63 4.47 3.55
N ALA A 204 13.76 3.17 3.84
CA ALA A 204 14.88 2.67 4.63
C ALA A 204 16.21 2.96 3.93
N GLU A 205 17.32 2.96 4.68
CA GLU A 205 18.63 3.20 4.12
C GLU A 205 18.98 2.13 3.07
N GLY A 206 19.32 2.57 1.84
CA GLY A 206 19.60 1.68 0.71
C GLY A 206 18.39 1.30 -0.16
N ASP A 207 17.18 1.69 0.27
CA ASP A 207 15.94 1.49 -0.47
C ASP A 207 15.49 2.76 -1.17
N PHE A 208 14.83 2.59 -2.33
CA PHE A 208 14.39 3.68 -3.19
C PHE A 208 12.99 3.40 -3.72
N VAL A 209 12.23 4.44 -4.06
CA VAL A 209 10.92 4.28 -4.66
C VAL A 209 11.04 3.62 -6.03
N ASP A 210 10.34 2.51 -6.24
CA ASP A 210 10.21 1.89 -7.55
C ASP A 210 8.87 2.21 -8.21
N ASP A 211 8.87 3.21 -9.09
CA ASP A 211 7.69 3.63 -9.86
C ASP A 211 7.16 2.48 -10.75
N ALA A 212 8.02 1.53 -11.13
CA ALA A 212 7.65 0.37 -11.95
C ALA A 212 7.00 -0.77 -11.15
N ASN A 213 7.04 -0.69 -9.81
CA ASN A 213 6.44 -1.67 -8.91
C ASN A 213 5.53 -0.96 -7.89
N PRO A 214 4.36 -0.45 -8.32
CA PRO A 214 3.40 0.16 -7.42
C PRO A 214 2.92 -0.87 -6.41
N LEU A 215 2.74 -0.46 -5.14
CA LEU A 215 2.21 -1.33 -4.07
C LEU A 215 0.98 -2.11 -4.58
N ALA A 216 1.14 -3.43 -4.69
CA ALA A 216 0.03 -4.32 -4.98
C ALA A 216 -1.03 -4.14 -3.88
N ALA A 217 -2.19 -3.62 -4.28
CA ALA A 217 -3.37 -3.29 -3.47
C ALA A 217 -3.44 -1.87 -2.89
N LYS A 218 -4.08 -0.98 -3.68
CA LYS A 218 -4.97 0.12 -3.23
C LYS A 218 -4.39 1.28 -2.40
N LEU A 219 -3.07 1.32 -2.15
CA LEU A 219 -2.41 2.50 -1.59
C LEU A 219 -1.56 3.13 -2.69
N THR A 220 -1.82 4.40 -2.97
CA THR A 220 -1.05 5.20 -3.92
C THR A 220 0.36 5.39 -3.35
N GLY A 221 1.38 4.96 -4.12
CA GLY A 221 2.79 4.99 -3.74
C GLY A 221 3.58 3.76 -4.24
N GLY A 222 4.73 3.99 -4.89
CA GLY A 222 5.71 2.98 -5.27
C GLY A 222 6.33 2.31 -4.06
N GLN A 223 6.66 1.03 -4.17
CA GLN A 223 7.33 0.29 -3.09
C GLN A 223 8.77 0.78 -2.92
N CYS A 224 9.17 1.08 -1.69
CA CYS A 224 10.59 1.17 -1.34
C CYS A 224 11.25 -0.18 -1.62
N THR A 225 12.18 -0.19 -2.56
CA THR A 225 12.83 -1.38 -3.08
C THR A 225 14.35 -1.22 -2.95
N PRO A 226 15.09 -2.23 -2.46
CA PRO A 226 16.54 -2.16 -2.39
C PRO A 226 17.14 -2.01 -3.78
N TRP A 227 18.22 -1.24 -3.92
CA TRP A 227 18.77 -0.89 -5.23
C TRP A 227 18.96 -2.08 -6.18
N ASP A 228 19.45 -3.22 -5.70
CA ASP A 228 19.73 -4.37 -6.58
C ASP A 228 18.46 -4.93 -7.24
N PHE A 229 17.31 -4.76 -6.59
CA PHE A 229 16.00 -5.21 -7.06
C PHE A 229 15.21 -4.12 -7.78
N LEU A 230 15.67 -2.86 -7.78
CA LEU A 230 15.03 -1.80 -8.54
C LEU A 230 14.97 -2.13 -10.03
N HIS A 231 13.86 -1.77 -10.65
CA HIS A 231 13.73 -1.82 -12.10
C HIS A 231 14.82 -0.96 -12.79
N GLU A 232 15.36 -1.42 -13.93
CA GLU A 232 16.50 -0.76 -14.59
C GLU A 232 16.19 0.69 -15.02
N ALA A 233 14.95 0.97 -15.44
CA ALA A 233 14.52 2.34 -15.75
C ALA A 233 14.57 3.26 -14.51
N THR A 234 14.15 2.74 -13.35
CA THR A 234 14.21 3.46 -12.07
C THR A 234 15.66 3.67 -11.62
N LYS A 235 16.52 2.65 -11.81
CA LYS A 235 17.97 2.80 -11.59
C LYS A 235 18.58 3.89 -12.45
N GLU A 236 18.20 4.01 -13.72
CA GLU A 236 18.70 5.07 -14.61
C GLU A 236 18.28 6.48 -14.15
N LYS A 237 17.04 6.65 -13.70
CA LYS A 237 16.56 7.90 -13.07
C LYS A 237 17.47 8.31 -11.90
N TYR A 238 17.72 7.39 -10.97
CA TYR A 238 18.54 7.69 -9.78
C TYR A 238 20.05 7.76 -10.05
N LYS A 239 20.59 7.05 -11.06
CA LYS A 239 22.00 7.16 -11.48
C LYS A 239 22.36 8.57 -11.93
N ASN A 240 21.41 9.34 -12.44
CA ASN A 240 21.63 10.70 -12.90
C ASN A 240 21.56 11.74 -11.78
N ASP A 241 20.98 11.38 -10.63
CA ASP A 241 20.90 12.26 -9.45
C ASP A 241 22.04 11.95 -8.48
N LYS A 242 23.00 12.89 -8.39
CA LYS A 242 24.17 12.78 -7.49
C LYS A 242 23.77 12.74 -6.01
N ASN A 243 22.58 13.19 -5.65
CA ASN A 243 22.04 13.11 -4.28
C ASN A 243 21.42 11.74 -3.98
N CYS A 244 21.07 10.98 -5.02
CA CYS A 244 20.43 9.67 -4.93
C CYS A 244 21.39 8.50 -5.04
N ILE A 245 22.59 8.69 -5.60
CA ILE A 245 23.57 7.60 -5.71
C ILE A 245 24.00 7.25 -4.27
N PRO A 246 23.60 6.08 -3.73
CA PRO A 246 24.27 5.60 -2.52
C PRO A 246 25.73 5.46 -2.88
N ASP A 247 26.65 5.74 -1.94
CA ASP A 247 28.04 5.37 -2.13
C ASP A 247 28.07 3.84 -2.27
N ARG A 248 27.81 3.31 -3.46
CA ARG A 248 28.35 2.03 -3.89
C ARG A 248 29.83 2.30 -4.10
N GLU A 249 30.49 2.57 -2.97
CA GLU A 249 31.87 2.18 -2.80
C GLU A 249 31.90 0.72 -3.23
N LYS A 250 32.33 0.49 -4.47
CA LYS A 250 32.23 -0.81 -5.11
C LYS A 250 32.90 -1.80 -4.17
N CYS A 251 32.27 -2.96 -4.00
CA CYS A 251 32.95 -4.11 -3.46
C CYS A 251 34.25 -4.30 -4.24
N GLU A 252 35.39 -4.16 -3.58
CA GLU A 252 36.70 -4.33 -4.19
C GLU A 252 37.23 -5.70 -3.81
N TYR A 253 37.66 -6.44 -4.83
CA TYR A 253 38.43 -7.65 -4.64
C TYR A 253 39.84 -7.41 -5.15
N GLY A 254 40.83 -8.04 -4.52
CA GLY A 254 42.20 -7.97 -4.99
C GLY A 254 43.07 -9.06 -4.41
N GLN A 255 44.30 -9.13 -4.93
CA GLN A 255 45.37 -9.92 -4.34
C GLN A 255 46.52 -9.00 -3.96
N ASN A 256 47.28 -9.40 -2.95
CA ASN A 256 48.55 -8.75 -2.67
C ASN A 256 49.57 -9.15 -3.75
N ALA A 257 50.56 -8.29 -4.03
CA ALA A 257 51.47 -8.48 -5.16
C ALA A 257 52.31 -9.78 -5.06
N ASP A 258 52.57 -10.26 -3.85
CA ASP A 258 53.25 -11.51 -3.53
C ASP A 258 52.33 -12.75 -3.61
N GLN A 259 51.02 -12.53 -3.74
CA GLN A 259 49.98 -13.57 -3.75
C GLN A 259 49.32 -13.71 -5.13
N ILE A 260 49.83 -13.03 -6.17
CA ILE A 260 49.29 -13.13 -7.53
C ILE A 260 49.27 -14.61 -7.95
N CYS A 261 48.14 -15.07 -8.49
CA CYS A 261 47.94 -16.49 -8.85
C CYS A 261 48.01 -17.47 -7.66
N GLY A 262 47.83 -16.97 -6.43
CA GLY A 262 47.66 -17.75 -5.22
C GLY A 262 46.19 -17.93 -4.83
N PRO A 263 45.91 -18.75 -3.79
CA PRO A 263 44.56 -18.95 -3.28
C PRO A 263 44.06 -17.77 -2.46
N ASN A 264 44.95 -16.94 -1.90
CA ASN A 264 44.57 -15.84 -1.02
C ASN A 264 44.17 -14.60 -1.83
N TYR A 265 43.12 -13.93 -1.38
CA TYR A 265 42.60 -12.69 -1.92
C TYR A 265 41.98 -11.89 -0.78
N TRP A 266 41.82 -10.58 -0.96
CA TRP A 266 41.09 -9.75 -0.02
C TRP A 266 39.80 -9.24 -0.66
N PHE A 267 38.81 -9.01 0.19
CA PHE A 267 37.55 -8.35 -0.13
C PHE A 267 37.43 -7.09 0.72
N LYS A 268 36.92 -6.02 0.13
CA LYS A 268 36.42 -4.87 0.86
C LYS A 268 34.99 -4.64 0.47
N GLU A 269 34.12 -4.54 1.47
CA GLU A 269 32.72 -4.17 1.27
C GLU A 269 32.57 -2.76 0.69
N THR A 270 33.47 -1.86 1.10
CA THR A 270 33.55 -0.47 0.60
C THR A 270 35.03 -0.08 0.43
N THR A 271 35.35 0.92 -0.38
CA THR A 271 36.73 1.43 -0.57
C THR A 271 37.40 1.86 0.76
N LYS A 272 36.60 2.31 1.72
CA LYS A 272 37.01 2.70 3.09
C LYS A 272 37.02 1.53 4.08
N SER A 273 36.34 0.43 3.79
CA SER A 273 36.33 -0.76 4.66
C SER A 273 37.73 -1.37 4.78
N PRO A 274 38.07 -1.95 5.96
CA PRO A 274 39.29 -2.74 6.10
C PRO A 274 39.26 -3.92 5.14
N LYS A 275 40.44 -4.36 4.71
CA LYS A 275 40.58 -5.58 3.90
C LYS A 275 40.20 -6.79 4.76
N ASP A 276 39.27 -7.58 4.25
CA ASP A 276 38.92 -8.90 4.76
C ASP A 276 39.68 -9.95 3.94
N GLU A 277 40.70 -10.56 4.55
CA GLU A 277 41.57 -11.55 3.91
C GLU A 277 40.85 -12.90 3.84
N ARG A 278 40.77 -13.48 2.65
CA ARG A 278 40.08 -14.72 2.34
C ARG A 278 40.97 -15.64 1.51
N SER A 279 40.59 -16.91 1.45
CA SER A 279 41.27 -17.91 0.64
C SER A 279 40.27 -18.71 -0.18
N CYS A 280 40.64 -19.02 -1.40
CA CYS A 280 39.94 -19.98 -2.23
C CYS A 280 40.00 -21.38 -1.61
N PRO A 281 39.01 -22.25 -1.93
CA PRO A 281 39.08 -23.67 -1.58
C PRO A 281 40.34 -24.33 -2.14
N THR A 282 40.81 -25.39 -1.47
CA THR A 282 42.02 -26.14 -1.85
C THR A 282 42.03 -26.52 -3.33
N GLY A 283 43.11 -26.17 -4.03
CA GLY A 283 43.29 -26.44 -5.47
C GLY A 283 42.76 -25.36 -6.41
N ASN A 284 42.10 -24.33 -5.88
CA ASN A 284 41.67 -23.15 -6.64
C ASN A 284 42.55 -21.94 -6.31
N ILE A 285 42.66 -21.04 -7.29
CA ILE A 285 43.28 -19.72 -7.16
C ILE A 285 42.24 -18.63 -7.45
N TRP A 286 42.52 -17.41 -7.01
CA TRP A 286 41.66 -16.28 -7.30
C TRP A 286 41.86 -15.76 -8.72
N ASP A 287 40.78 -15.64 -9.49
CA ASP A 287 40.74 -14.99 -10.80
C ASP A 287 40.30 -13.53 -10.62
N GLN A 288 41.25 -12.60 -10.69
CA GLN A 288 40.97 -11.18 -10.51
C GLN A 288 40.01 -10.61 -11.56
N GLN A 289 40.06 -11.12 -12.79
CA GLN A 289 39.22 -10.61 -13.87
C GLN A 289 37.77 -11.05 -13.71
N ARG A 290 37.56 -12.27 -13.20
CA ARG A 290 36.22 -12.85 -13.00
C ARG A 290 35.69 -12.72 -11.57
N GLN A 291 36.50 -12.18 -10.67
CA GLN A 291 36.20 -12.02 -9.24
C GLN A 291 35.67 -13.31 -8.61
N ASN A 292 36.31 -14.45 -8.89
CA ASN A 292 35.92 -15.74 -8.31
C ASN A 292 37.10 -16.71 -8.20
N CYS A 293 36.90 -17.79 -7.44
CA CYS A 293 37.87 -18.87 -7.31
C CYS A 293 37.73 -19.87 -8.46
N LYS A 294 38.85 -20.20 -9.11
CA LYS A 294 38.91 -21.18 -10.21
C LYS A 294 40.10 -22.11 -10.09
N PRO A 295 40.03 -23.33 -10.63
CA PRO A 295 41.20 -24.17 -10.79
C PRO A 295 42.27 -23.42 -11.59
N CYS A 296 43.54 -23.52 -11.21
CA CYS A 296 44.57 -22.67 -11.84
C CYS A 296 44.65 -22.81 -13.36
N LYS A 297 44.41 -24.01 -13.90
CA LYS A 297 44.38 -24.27 -15.34
C LYS A 297 43.32 -23.45 -16.10
N GLN A 298 42.34 -22.87 -15.41
CA GLN A 298 41.25 -22.07 -15.99
C GLN A 298 41.49 -20.56 -15.91
N VAL A 299 42.56 -20.10 -15.25
CA VAL A 299 42.89 -18.67 -15.14
C VAL A 299 44.03 -18.36 -16.11
N ASP A 300 43.69 -17.78 -17.26
CA ASP A 300 44.63 -17.57 -18.37
C ASP A 300 45.90 -16.83 -17.96
N SER A 301 45.79 -15.83 -17.08
CA SER A 301 46.92 -15.05 -16.57
C SER A 301 47.87 -15.82 -15.65
N CYS A 302 47.48 -17.01 -15.20
CA CYS A 302 48.19 -17.79 -14.18
C CYS A 302 48.65 -19.17 -14.64
N LYS A 303 48.38 -19.54 -15.90
CA LYS A 303 48.68 -20.87 -16.46
C LYS A 303 50.16 -21.24 -16.40
N ASP A 304 51.04 -20.25 -16.57
CA ASP A 304 52.50 -20.44 -16.57
C ASP A 304 53.15 -20.11 -15.22
N HIS A 305 52.36 -19.88 -14.18
CA HIS A 305 52.87 -19.51 -12.86
C HIS A 305 53.37 -20.76 -12.11
N ALA A 306 54.51 -20.64 -11.43
CA ALA A 306 55.17 -21.77 -10.76
C ALA A 306 54.31 -22.48 -9.70
N THR A 307 53.31 -21.78 -9.14
CA THR A 307 52.34 -22.32 -8.18
C THR A 307 51.30 -23.25 -8.80
N CYS A 308 51.26 -23.33 -10.13
CA CYS A 308 50.25 -24.05 -10.90
C CYS A 308 50.79 -25.24 -11.70
N ILE A 309 52.10 -25.50 -11.57
CA ILE A 309 52.85 -26.58 -12.23
C ILE A 309 52.97 -27.79 -11.30
#